data_AF-A0A5E4JBR9-F1
#
_entry.id   AF-A0A5E4JBR9-F1
#
_cell.length_a   1.000
_cell.length_b   1.000
_cell.length_c   1.000
_cell.angle_alpha   90.00
_cell.angle_beta   90.00
_cell.angle_gamma   90.00
#
_symmetry.space_group_name_H-M   'P 1'
#
loop_
_entity.id
_entity.type
_entity.pdbx_description
1 polymer ?
#
loop_
_entity_poly.entity_id
_entity_poly.type
_entity_poly.pdbx_seq_one_letter_code
_entity_poly.pdbx_strand_id
1 'polypeptide(L)'
;MGLKELLEQRKARIALLPEKNDYLLTSDGRGIRGMLGKVEVEELYRKMDSEPSRYVDLSRLDSLSGYLATLIAHDYSAMTPQMWNTVYEKNGINIRNIMVVANPKDIQEIFSQLKSDKKYLGGGAGVGFKDAILSRLDKTVPSDISSSNIIVNENGALVGYNTDAEGLMRSMNDRAAKLKISLDHVVVVGAGGVAKQFTRQLIASGVKHVSIVNRTVEKARAIAESLNAQHGEGTADAYGEDEIGRIFEKSVPDAFVNTSDKGGDSLPDGTMFSGGTMETARDVVRLAKAKNPRTLYVDILLTKGGTSSGSLRLLSSEGIGNEYLLDGKPMVLYQAIPAYRKVEKAHLGLHVSIGDGELLEMFSKSVMVNLPRDEMAFRQIYFHLLRSRSLTTVFRPRDMIKDSVRSYSVGDRVTARVLKNVGVDWAKVPPVFLDGEEFPLQITEVTAKRIGDLSIADFEGSSPDVKDRNGLIYQLGLIYNLSVDELSDDTIVTRIEFEYLE
;
A
#
# COMPACT_ATOMS: atom_id res chain seq x y z
N MET A 1 3.96 -6.05 -32.27
CA MET A 1 3.05 -5.03 -31.72
C MET A 1 2.48 -5.52 -30.39
N GLY A 2 2.83 -4.84 -29.30
CA GLY A 2 2.53 -5.23 -27.93
C GLY A 2 3.36 -4.42 -26.93
N LEU A 3 3.46 -4.85 -25.68
CA LEU A 3 4.23 -4.10 -24.67
C LEU A 3 5.72 -3.99 -25.04
N LYS A 4 6.31 -5.05 -25.60
CA LYS A 4 7.72 -5.05 -26.04
C LYS A 4 8.01 -3.91 -27.03
N GLU A 5 7.13 -3.75 -28.02
CA GLU A 5 7.23 -2.71 -29.03
C GLU A 5 7.12 -1.30 -28.42
N LEU A 6 6.18 -1.09 -27.49
CA LEU A 6 6.04 0.18 -26.78
C LEU A 6 7.31 0.57 -26.01
N LEU A 7 8.00 -0.41 -25.44
CA LEU A 7 9.26 -0.22 -24.72
C LEU A 7 10.42 0.06 -25.69
N GLU A 8 10.52 -0.68 -26.79
CA GLU A 8 11.54 -0.47 -27.84
C GLU A 8 11.41 0.91 -28.51
N GLN A 9 10.17 1.35 -28.75
CA GLN A 9 9.84 2.66 -29.32
C GLN A 9 9.91 3.80 -28.30
N ARG A 10 10.19 3.50 -27.02
CA ARG A 10 10.22 4.47 -25.91
C ARG A 10 8.92 5.24 -25.70
N LYS A 11 7.80 4.66 -26.11
CA LYS A 11 6.44 5.14 -25.80
C LYS A 11 6.03 4.78 -24.37
N ALA A 12 6.77 3.85 -23.77
CA ALA A 12 6.64 3.43 -22.40
C ALA A 12 8.01 3.07 -21.81
N ARG A 13 8.10 3.04 -20.48
CA ARG A 13 9.27 2.60 -19.71
C ARG A 13 8.83 1.59 -18.64
N ILE A 14 9.70 0.65 -18.31
CA ILE A 14 9.46 -0.22 -17.13
C ILE A 14 9.63 0.60 -15.86
N ALA A 15 8.65 0.54 -14.97
CA ALA A 15 8.74 1.21 -13.67
C ALA A 15 9.84 0.58 -12.81
N LEU A 16 10.62 1.41 -12.11
CA LEU A 16 11.66 1.00 -11.16
C LEU A 16 11.08 0.76 -9.76
N LEU A 17 9.99 1.45 -9.40
CA LEU A 17 9.32 1.34 -8.11
C LEU A 17 8.01 0.56 -8.26
N PRO A 18 8.07 -0.73 -8.61
CA PRO A 18 7.89 -1.73 -7.55
C PRO A 18 8.86 -2.94 -7.62
N GLU A 19 9.13 -3.59 -6.49
CA GLU A 19 10.13 -4.69 -6.34
C GLU A 19 9.95 -5.87 -7.30
N LYS A 20 8.73 -6.13 -7.76
CA LYS A 20 8.44 -7.29 -8.62
C LYS A 20 8.54 -7.01 -10.12
N ASN A 21 8.97 -5.81 -10.53
CA ASN A 21 9.29 -5.52 -11.93
C ASN A 21 10.66 -6.07 -12.39
N ASP A 22 11.48 -6.57 -11.45
CA ASP A 22 12.86 -7.04 -11.69
C ASP A 22 12.99 -8.16 -12.70
N TYR A 23 11.89 -8.86 -12.99
CA TYR A 23 11.83 -9.89 -14.01
C TYR A 23 12.38 -9.42 -15.36
N LEU A 24 12.19 -8.15 -15.72
CA LEU A 24 12.68 -7.59 -17.00
C LEU A 24 14.07 -6.94 -16.89
N LEU A 25 14.63 -6.79 -15.69
CA LEU A 25 15.92 -6.15 -15.50
C LEU A 25 17.08 -7.16 -15.64
N THR A 26 18.18 -6.71 -16.24
CA THR A 26 19.47 -7.42 -16.20
C THR A 26 20.12 -7.28 -14.81
N SER A 27 21.31 -7.85 -14.60
CA SER A 27 22.12 -7.58 -13.39
C SER A 27 22.39 -6.08 -13.22
N ASP A 28 22.75 -5.40 -14.31
CA ASP A 28 23.04 -3.97 -14.32
C ASP A 28 21.77 -3.14 -14.09
N GLY A 29 20.64 -3.55 -14.65
CA GLY A 29 19.34 -2.92 -14.41
C GLY A 29 18.92 -2.99 -12.94
N ARG A 30 19.13 -4.15 -12.30
CA ARG A 30 18.95 -4.29 -10.85
C ARG A 30 19.94 -3.42 -10.07
N GLY A 31 21.16 -3.23 -10.57
CA GLY A 31 22.13 -2.27 -10.03
C GLY A 31 21.63 -0.83 -10.07
N ILE A 32 21.05 -0.38 -11.20
CA ILE A 32 20.40 0.94 -11.32
C ILE A 32 19.29 1.11 -10.30
N ARG A 33 18.44 0.09 -10.14
CA ARG A 33 17.38 0.08 -9.13
C ARG A 33 17.95 0.20 -7.71
N GLY A 34 19.09 -0.41 -7.40
CA GLY A 34 19.78 -0.25 -6.11
C GLY A 34 20.25 1.18 -5.79
N MET A 35 20.25 2.08 -6.78
CA MET A 35 20.53 3.51 -6.59
C MET A 35 19.28 4.32 -6.23
N LEU A 36 18.09 3.71 -6.20
CA LEU A 36 16.87 4.38 -5.77
C LEU A 36 17.03 4.94 -4.35
N GLY A 37 16.68 6.21 -4.17
CA GLY A 37 16.91 6.95 -2.91
C GLY A 37 18.26 7.66 -2.81
N LYS A 38 19.21 7.36 -3.71
CA LYS A 38 20.50 8.08 -3.83
C LYS A 38 20.52 9.05 -5.02
N VAL A 39 19.70 8.77 -6.03
CA VAL A 39 19.67 9.49 -7.30
C VAL A 39 18.21 9.73 -7.73
N GLU A 40 17.96 10.86 -8.39
CA GLU A 40 16.65 11.18 -8.97
C GLU A 40 16.22 10.15 -10.03
N VAL A 41 14.95 9.75 -10.00
CA VAL A 41 14.40 8.71 -10.88
C VAL A 41 14.59 9.05 -12.37
N GLU A 42 14.43 10.31 -12.77
CA GLU A 42 14.63 10.73 -14.15
C GLU A 42 16.09 10.65 -14.62
N GLU A 43 17.06 10.74 -13.70
CA GLU A 43 18.46 10.46 -14.05
C GLU A 43 18.69 8.97 -14.29
N LEU A 44 18.08 8.11 -13.48
CA LEU A 44 18.15 6.66 -13.67
C LEU A 44 17.54 6.26 -15.02
N TYR A 45 16.39 6.85 -15.40
CA TYR A 45 15.82 6.64 -16.72
C TYR A 45 16.72 7.13 -17.85
N ARG A 46 17.40 8.28 -17.71
CA ARG A 46 18.37 8.73 -18.72
C ARG A 46 19.52 7.75 -18.93
N LYS A 47 20.03 7.13 -17.84
CA LYS A 47 21.05 6.08 -17.92
C LYS A 47 20.53 4.83 -18.62
N MET A 48 19.30 4.42 -18.32
CA MET A 48 18.68 3.28 -19.00
C MET A 48 18.44 3.56 -20.49
N ASP A 49 18.00 4.76 -20.83
CA ASP A 49 17.70 5.17 -22.20
C ASP A 49 18.94 5.27 -23.10
N SER A 50 20.15 5.42 -22.53
CA SER A 50 21.39 5.44 -23.33
C SER A 50 21.80 4.05 -23.82
N GLU A 51 21.60 3.01 -23.01
CA GLU A 51 21.93 1.61 -23.35
C GLU A 51 20.81 0.63 -22.91
N PRO A 52 19.61 0.66 -23.51
CA PRO A 52 18.45 -0.06 -22.98
C PRO A 52 18.67 -1.58 -22.81
N SER A 53 19.29 -2.23 -23.79
CA SER A 53 19.57 -3.68 -23.76
C SER A 53 20.56 -4.09 -22.68
N ARG A 54 21.37 -3.15 -22.16
CA ARG A 54 22.25 -3.39 -21.03
C ARG A 54 21.48 -3.54 -19.73
N TYR A 55 20.39 -2.78 -19.57
CA TYR A 55 19.64 -2.69 -18.31
C TYR A 55 18.34 -3.50 -18.33
N VAL A 56 17.74 -3.71 -19.50
CA VAL A 56 16.46 -4.38 -19.67
C VAL A 56 16.59 -5.50 -20.69
N ASP A 57 16.14 -6.69 -20.31
CA ASP A 57 16.08 -7.87 -21.17
C ASP A 57 14.63 -8.10 -21.63
N LEU A 58 14.28 -7.48 -22.75
CA LEU A 58 12.94 -7.56 -23.33
C LEU A 58 12.61 -8.93 -23.93
N SER A 59 13.61 -9.79 -24.17
CA SER A 59 13.37 -11.15 -24.67
C SER A 59 12.57 -11.99 -23.67
N ARG A 60 12.61 -11.63 -22.38
CA ARG A 60 11.83 -12.29 -21.32
C ARG A 60 10.32 -12.11 -21.49
N LEU A 61 9.86 -11.02 -22.12
CA LEU A 61 8.44 -10.85 -22.48
C LEU A 61 7.97 -11.92 -23.46
N ASP A 62 8.86 -12.33 -24.38
CA ASP A 62 8.55 -13.35 -25.37
C ASP A 62 8.36 -14.74 -24.73
N SER A 63 8.94 -14.97 -23.55
CA SER A 63 8.81 -16.23 -22.80
C SER A 63 7.52 -16.33 -21.97
N LEU A 64 6.83 -15.22 -21.71
CA LEU A 64 5.58 -15.22 -20.94
C LEU A 64 4.42 -15.80 -21.76
N SER A 65 3.53 -16.57 -21.11
CA SER A 65 2.28 -17.02 -21.73
C SER A 65 1.24 -15.91 -21.80
N GLY A 66 1.38 -14.88 -20.97
CA GLY A 66 0.57 -13.66 -21.00
C GLY A 66 1.14 -12.60 -20.06
N TYR A 67 0.66 -11.38 -20.15
CA TYR A 67 1.05 -10.30 -19.26
C TYR A 67 -0.09 -9.33 -19.00
N LEU A 68 0.01 -8.64 -17.87
CA LEU A 68 -0.79 -7.48 -17.54
C LEU A 68 0.10 -6.24 -17.59
N ALA A 69 -0.39 -5.15 -18.18
CA ALA A 69 0.33 -3.87 -18.20
C ALA A 69 -0.39 -2.86 -17.31
N THR A 70 0.19 -2.57 -16.15
CA THR A 70 -0.30 -1.54 -15.24
C THR A 70 0.29 -0.18 -15.62
N LEU A 71 -0.52 0.71 -16.18
CA LEU A 71 -0.09 2.00 -16.71
C LEU A 71 -0.11 3.09 -15.63
N ILE A 72 0.98 3.86 -15.55
CA ILE A 72 1.15 4.99 -14.63
C ILE A 72 1.84 6.17 -15.30
N ALA A 73 1.46 7.40 -14.93
CA ALA A 73 2.05 8.60 -15.52
C ALA A 73 3.47 8.91 -15.01
N HIS A 74 3.77 8.51 -13.78
CA HIS A 74 5.06 8.70 -13.13
C HIS A 74 5.37 7.49 -12.27
N ASP A 75 6.65 7.22 -12.02
CA ASP A 75 7.11 6.10 -11.22
C ASP A 75 6.82 6.31 -9.72
N TYR A 76 6.16 5.35 -9.09
CA TYR A 76 5.88 5.35 -7.65
C TYR A 76 5.66 3.93 -7.15
N SER A 77 6.00 3.69 -5.88
CA SER A 77 5.85 2.41 -5.21
C SER A 77 4.39 1.94 -5.19
N ALA A 78 4.01 1.06 -6.11
CA ALA A 78 2.69 0.44 -6.13
C ALA A 78 2.71 -1.01 -5.64
N MET A 79 1.61 -1.38 -4.97
CA MET A 79 1.46 -2.71 -4.35
C MET A 79 0.91 -3.76 -5.30
N THR A 80 -0.02 -3.38 -6.18
CA THR A 80 -0.82 -4.34 -6.96
C THR A 80 0.02 -5.29 -7.81
N PRO A 81 1.05 -4.82 -8.54
CA PRO A 81 1.93 -5.73 -9.27
C PRO A 81 2.67 -6.70 -8.34
N GLN A 82 3.12 -6.26 -7.16
CA GLN A 82 3.81 -7.14 -6.19
C GLN A 82 2.88 -8.23 -5.66
N MET A 83 1.67 -7.84 -5.27
CA MET A 83 0.63 -8.73 -4.77
C MET A 83 0.28 -9.83 -5.79
N TRP A 84 -0.01 -9.45 -7.03
CA TRP A 84 -0.45 -10.39 -8.05
C TRP A 84 0.69 -11.28 -8.54
N ASN A 85 1.89 -10.72 -8.75
CA ASN A 85 3.04 -11.51 -9.16
C ASN A 85 3.42 -12.55 -8.11
N THR A 86 3.23 -12.26 -6.82
CA THR A 86 3.43 -13.25 -5.76
C THR A 86 2.48 -14.44 -5.90
N VAL A 87 1.22 -14.20 -6.29
CA VAL A 87 0.26 -15.28 -6.56
C VAL A 87 0.69 -16.09 -7.78
N TYR A 88 1.04 -15.42 -8.88
CA TYR A 88 1.45 -16.12 -10.10
C TYR A 88 2.71 -16.98 -9.88
N GLU A 89 3.73 -16.42 -9.22
CA GLU A 89 4.98 -17.11 -8.90
C GLU A 89 4.75 -18.37 -8.05
N LYS A 90 3.99 -18.24 -6.95
CA LYS A 90 3.76 -19.38 -6.04
C LYS A 90 2.96 -20.51 -6.66
N ASN A 91 2.18 -20.22 -7.70
CA ASN A 91 1.36 -21.20 -8.39
C ASN A 91 1.95 -21.65 -9.73
N GLY A 92 3.20 -21.28 -10.04
CA GLY A 92 3.86 -21.68 -11.29
C GLY A 92 3.21 -21.12 -12.54
N ILE A 93 2.46 -20.02 -12.43
CA ILE A 93 1.75 -19.39 -13.54
C ILE A 93 2.72 -18.45 -14.27
N ASN A 94 2.95 -18.71 -15.55
CA ASN A 94 3.92 -17.98 -16.38
C ASN A 94 3.36 -16.64 -16.92
N ILE A 95 2.82 -15.81 -16.01
CA ILE A 95 2.26 -14.49 -16.29
C ILE A 95 2.87 -13.46 -15.35
N ARG A 96 2.98 -12.22 -15.82
CA ARG A 96 3.48 -11.09 -15.04
C ARG A 96 2.54 -9.89 -15.14
N ASN A 97 2.24 -9.29 -14.00
CA ASN A 97 1.76 -7.91 -13.92
C ASN A 97 2.96 -6.98 -13.91
N ILE A 98 3.13 -6.27 -15.01
CA ILE A 98 4.27 -5.39 -15.30
C ILE A 98 3.78 -3.95 -15.14
N MET A 99 4.47 -3.20 -14.30
CA MET A 99 4.17 -1.79 -14.11
C MET A 99 4.97 -0.94 -15.09
N VAL A 100 4.28 -0.02 -15.76
CA VAL A 100 4.76 0.66 -16.95
C VAL A 100 4.49 2.16 -16.82
N VAL A 101 5.57 2.96 -16.90
CA VAL A 101 5.49 4.41 -16.97
C VAL A 101 5.24 4.83 -18.41
N ALA A 102 4.18 5.59 -18.65
CA ALA A 102 3.81 6.07 -19.97
C ALA A 102 3.12 7.44 -19.89
N ASN A 103 3.06 8.15 -21.01
CA ASN A 103 2.37 9.43 -21.07
C ASN A 103 0.87 9.20 -21.36
N PRO A 104 -0.07 9.69 -20.51
CA PRO A 104 -1.50 9.57 -20.77
C PRO A 104 -1.97 10.16 -22.11
N LYS A 105 -1.21 11.11 -22.68
CA LYS A 105 -1.51 11.69 -24.00
C LYS A 105 -1.37 10.68 -25.14
N ASP A 106 -0.55 9.64 -24.96
CA ASP A 106 -0.28 8.61 -25.97
C ASP A 106 -1.24 7.41 -25.84
N ILE A 107 -2.34 7.55 -25.07
CA ILE A 107 -3.24 6.44 -24.73
C ILE A 107 -3.81 5.71 -25.95
N GLN A 108 -4.08 6.44 -27.04
CA GLN A 108 -4.61 5.84 -28.27
C GLN A 108 -3.60 4.87 -28.91
N GLU A 109 -2.33 5.26 -28.97
CA GLU A 109 -1.25 4.45 -29.53
C GLU A 109 -0.97 3.25 -28.61
N ILE A 110 -0.87 3.50 -27.30
CA ILE A 110 -0.65 2.47 -26.27
C ILE A 110 -1.71 1.37 -26.36
N PHE A 111 -3.00 1.75 -26.38
CA PHE A 111 -4.09 0.79 -26.41
C PHE A 111 -4.18 0.05 -27.74
N SER A 112 -3.92 0.72 -28.87
CA SER A 112 -3.87 0.08 -30.18
C SER A 112 -2.83 -1.05 -30.20
N GLN A 113 -1.62 -0.79 -29.69
CA GLN A 113 -0.56 -1.80 -29.63
C GLN A 113 -0.87 -2.91 -28.62
N LEU A 114 -1.30 -2.57 -27.40
CA LEU A 114 -1.65 -3.57 -26.39
C LEU A 114 -2.79 -4.49 -26.84
N LYS A 115 -3.85 -3.93 -27.44
CA LYS A 115 -5.01 -4.71 -27.94
C LYS A 115 -4.64 -5.64 -29.09
N SER A 116 -3.61 -5.31 -29.87
CA SER A 116 -3.12 -6.17 -30.95
C SER A 116 -2.32 -7.39 -30.48
N ASP A 117 -1.84 -7.38 -29.24
CA ASP A 117 -1.05 -8.47 -28.66
C ASP A 117 -1.95 -9.51 -27.99
N LYS A 118 -1.92 -10.75 -28.50
CA LYS A 118 -2.69 -11.87 -27.94
C LYS A 118 -2.25 -12.25 -26.51
N LYS A 119 -1.05 -11.84 -26.09
CA LYS A 119 -0.54 -12.07 -24.72
C LYS A 119 -1.06 -11.02 -23.72
N TYR A 120 -1.67 -9.94 -24.19
CA TYR A 120 -2.18 -8.89 -23.31
C TYR A 120 -3.48 -9.31 -22.63
N LEU A 121 -3.46 -9.45 -21.30
CA LEU A 121 -4.60 -9.90 -20.50
C LEU A 121 -5.40 -8.74 -19.88
N GLY A 122 -4.88 -7.51 -19.94
CA GLY A 122 -5.41 -6.34 -19.26
C GLY A 122 -4.36 -5.67 -18.37
N GLY A 123 -4.76 -5.02 -17.30
CA GLY A 123 -3.84 -4.44 -16.31
C GLY A 123 -4.45 -3.30 -15.50
N GLY A 124 -3.65 -2.70 -14.63
CA GLY A 124 -4.11 -1.56 -13.85
C GLY A 124 -4.03 -0.22 -14.59
N ALA A 125 -4.84 0.73 -14.16
CA ALA A 125 -4.71 2.14 -14.48
C ALA A 125 -4.47 2.90 -13.18
N GLY A 126 -3.23 3.35 -12.98
CA GLY A 126 -2.85 4.11 -11.80
C GLY A 126 -2.97 5.62 -11.99
N VAL A 127 -2.24 6.38 -11.18
CA VAL A 127 -2.23 7.84 -11.22
C VAL A 127 -1.98 8.36 -12.64
N GLY A 128 -2.86 9.26 -13.10
CA GLY A 128 -2.84 9.85 -14.45
C GLY A 128 -3.56 9.05 -15.54
N PHE A 129 -3.89 7.78 -15.31
CA PHE A 129 -4.53 6.91 -16.32
C PHE A 129 -6.00 6.59 -16.05
N LYS A 130 -6.48 6.69 -14.80
CA LYS A 130 -7.83 6.22 -14.42
C LYS A 130 -8.98 6.82 -15.25
N ASP A 131 -8.87 8.08 -15.64
CA ASP A 131 -9.89 8.75 -16.46
C ASP A 131 -9.52 8.71 -17.96
N ALA A 132 -8.22 8.79 -18.27
CA ALA A 132 -7.71 8.80 -19.64
C ALA A 132 -8.08 7.53 -20.42
N ILE A 133 -8.16 6.38 -19.74
CA ILE A 133 -8.45 5.09 -20.37
C ILE A 133 -9.90 4.95 -20.80
N LEU A 134 -10.85 5.69 -20.20
CA LEU A 134 -12.29 5.46 -20.38
C LEU A 134 -12.71 5.54 -21.85
N SER A 135 -12.17 6.52 -22.57
CA SER A 135 -12.48 6.72 -24.00
C SER A 135 -11.95 5.62 -24.93
N ARG A 136 -11.11 4.72 -24.43
CA ARG A 136 -10.45 3.64 -25.18
C ARG A 136 -10.96 2.24 -24.81
N LEU A 137 -11.85 2.14 -23.84
CA LEU A 137 -12.50 0.89 -23.45
C LEU A 137 -13.66 0.58 -24.39
N ASP A 138 -13.86 -0.70 -24.68
CA ASP A 138 -15.03 -1.17 -25.43
C ASP A 138 -16.28 -1.21 -24.53
N LYS A 139 -16.10 -1.43 -23.22
CA LYS A 139 -17.17 -1.45 -22.23
C LYS A 139 -16.65 -1.06 -20.85
N THR A 140 -17.53 -0.53 -20.02
CA THR A 140 -17.31 -0.34 -18.58
C THR A 140 -18.32 -1.14 -17.77
N VAL A 141 -17.90 -1.60 -16.58
CA VAL A 141 -18.78 -2.30 -15.64
C VAL A 141 -18.62 -1.71 -14.23
N PRO A 142 -19.66 -1.07 -13.67
CA PRO A 142 -20.93 -0.67 -14.33
C PRO A 142 -20.74 0.25 -15.55
N SER A 143 -21.78 0.42 -16.36
CA SER A 143 -21.69 1.23 -17.60
C SER A 143 -21.45 2.73 -17.35
N ASP A 144 -21.67 3.22 -16.13
CA ASP A 144 -21.62 4.64 -15.78
C ASP A 144 -20.50 5.01 -14.79
N ILE A 145 -19.43 4.20 -14.75
CA ILE A 145 -18.21 4.57 -14.01
C ILE A 145 -17.59 5.83 -14.61
N SER A 146 -17.15 6.74 -13.75
CA SER A 146 -16.46 7.97 -14.14
C SER A 146 -14.94 7.86 -14.08
N SER A 147 -14.41 6.70 -13.68
CA SER A 147 -12.99 6.35 -13.67
C SER A 147 -12.85 4.84 -13.61
N SER A 148 -11.77 4.29 -14.16
CA SER A 148 -11.49 2.86 -14.19
C SER A 148 -10.07 2.61 -13.69
N ASN A 149 -9.89 1.76 -12.68
CA ASN A 149 -8.58 1.42 -12.12
C ASN A 149 -8.05 0.07 -12.65
N ILE A 150 -8.91 -0.72 -13.32
CA ILE A 150 -8.58 -2.03 -13.88
C ILE A 150 -9.14 -2.13 -15.30
N ILE A 151 -8.34 -2.71 -16.19
CA ILE A 151 -8.69 -3.06 -17.56
C ILE A 151 -8.57 -4.58 -17.64
N VAL A 152 -9.55 -5.25 -18.23
CA VAL A 152 -9.49 -6.68 -18.53
C VAL A 152 -9.68 -6.85 -20.03
N ASN A 153 -8.80 -7.60 -20.66
CA ASN A 153 -8.97 -7.98 -22.06
C ASN A 153 -9.82 -9.26 -22.14
N GLU A 154 -11.10 -9.12 -22.46
CA GLU A 154 -12.04 -10.23 -22.62
C GLU A 154 -12.12 -10.60 -24.11
N ASN A 155 -11.28 -11.54 -24.55
CA ASN A 155 -11.23 -12.02 -25.94
C ASN A 155 -11.11 -10.91 -27.00
N GLY A 156 -10.28 -9.90 -26.72
CA GLY A 156 -10.07 -8.76 -27.61
C GLY A 156 -10.99 -7.56 -27.34
N ALA A 157 -11.93 -7.65 -26.39
CA ALA A 157 -12.69 -6.50 -25.90
C ALA A 157 -12.09 -5.97 -24.58
N LEU A 158 -11.75 -4.69 -24.53
CA LEU A 158 -11.20 -4.05 -23.34
C LEU A 158 -12.34 -3.59 -22.43
N VAL A 159 -12.50 -4.27 -21.29
CA VAL A 159 -13.53 -3.97 -20.29
C VAL A 159 -12.90 -3.28 -19.10
N GLY A 160 -13.40 -2.09 -18.76
CA GLY A 160 -12.96 -1.33 -17.59
C GLY A 160 -13.80 -1.60 -16.36
N TYR A 161 -13.12 -1.65 -15.23
CA TYR A 161 -13.71 -1.82 -13.91
C TYR A 161 -13.11 -0.80 -12.95
N ASN A 162 -13.90 -0.43 -11.95
CA ASN A 162 -13.41 0.30 -10.80
C ASN A 162 -13.63 -0.52 -9.53
N THR A 163 -12.53 -0.87 -8.85
CA THR A 163 -12.56 -1.62 -7.60
C THR A 163 -12.14 -0.80 -6.39
N ASP A 164 -11.81 0.49 -6.55
CA ASP A 164 -11.41 1.36 -5.43
C ASP A 164 -12.54 1.45 -4.40
N ALA A 165 -13.77 1.71 -4.84
CA ALA A 165 -14.94 1.83 -3.96
C ALA A 165 -15.23 0.52 -3.22
N GLU A 166 -15.11 -0.63 -3.89
CA GLU A 166 -15.29 -1.94 -3.26
C GLU A 166 -14.20 -2.21 -2.22
N GLY A 167 -12.95 -1.86 -2.52
CA GLY A 167 -11.84 -1.95 -1.57
C GLY A 167 -12.04 -1.06 -0.35
N LEU A 168 -12.57 0.15 -0.54
CA LEU A 168 -12.86 1.11 0.52
C LEU A 168 -14.01 0.64 1.42
N MET A 169 -15.09 0.12 0.82
CA MET A 169 -16.20 -0.47 1.56
C MET A 169 -15.76 -1.66 2.41
N ARG A 170 -15.00 -2.60 1.81
CA ARG A 170 -14.50 -3.78 2.53
C ARG A 170 -13.57 -3.38 3.69
N SER A 171 -12.65 -2.44 3.47
CA SER A 171 -11.74 -1.98 4.52
C SER A 171 -12.47 -1.27 5.66
N MET A 172 -13.42 -0.41 5.33
CA MET A 172 -14.24 0.32 6.31
C MET A 172 -15.12 -0.65 7.10
N ASN A 173 -15.79 -1.60 6.44
CA ASN A 173 -16.64 -2.60 7.09
C ASN A 173 -15.84 -3.52 8.02
N ASP A 174 -14.67 -3.99 7.60
CA ASP A 174 -13.78 -4.82 8.46
C ASP A 174 -13.40 -4.05 9.73
N ARG A 175 -13.02 -2.77 9.60
CA ARG A 175 -12.69 -1.93 10.76
C ARG A 175 -13.90 -1.66 11.65
N ALA A 176 -15.05 -1.30 11.06
CA ALA A 176 -16.28 -1.04 11.78
C ALA A 176 -16.77 -2.29 12.54
N ALA A 177 -16.70 -3.48 11.93
CA ALA A 177 -17.06 -4.74 12.55
C ALA A 177 -16.18 -5.07 13.76
N LYS A 178 -14.85 -4.95 13.62
CA LYS A 178 -13.89 -5.13 14.73
C LYS A 178 -14.20 -4.22 15.91
N LEU A 179 -14.60 -2.99 15.61
CA LEU A 179 -14.93 -1.99 16.61
C LEU A 179 -16.39 -1.98 17.02
N LYS A 180 -17.28 -2.80 16.44
CA LYS A 180 -18.73 -2.78 16.67
C LYS A 180 -19.34 -1.37 16.50
N ILE A 181 -18.96 -0.68 15.43
CA ILE A 181 -19.49 0.64 15.03
C ILE A 181 -20.63 0.40 14.04
N SER A 182 -21.79 1.04 14.26
CA SER A 182 -22.86 1.14 13.27
C SER A 182 -22.39 1.97 12.08
N LEU A 183 -22.88 1.69 10.87
CA LEU A 183 -22.66 2.55 9.70
C LEU A 183 -24.01 3.04 9.20
N ASP A 184 -24.78 3.70 10.06
CA ASP A 184 -26.10 4.21 9.70
C ASP A 184 -25.99 5.57 9.01
N HIS A 185 -25.04 6.42 9.43
CA HIS A 185 -24.76 7.72 8.82
C HIS A 185 -23.27 7.89 8.49
N VAL A 186 -22.96 8.03 7.20
CA VAL A 186 -21.59 8.23 6.71
C VAL A 186 -21.45 9.58 6.00
N VAL A 187 -20.43 10.34 6.39
CA VAL A 187 -20.04 11.59 5.71
C VAL A 187 -18.94 11.27 4.70
N VAL A 188 -19.17 11.61 3.43
CA VAL A 188 -18.19 11.44 2.35
C VAL A 188 -17.70 12.81 1.90
N VAL A 189 -16.40 13.07 2.05
CA VAL A 189 -15.74 14.30 1.61
C VAL A 189 -15.12 14.08 0.24
N GLY A 190 -15.52 14.90 -0.72
CA GLY A 190 -15.18 14.78 -2.14
C GLY A 190 -16.37 14.31 -2.98
N ALA A 191 -16.37 14.72 -4.25
CA ALA A 191 -17.36 14.32 -5.26
C ALA A 191 -16.70 13.77 -6.54
N GLY A 192 -15.57 13.06 -6.37
CA GLY A 192 -14.83 12.42 -7.45
C GLY A 192 -15.34 11.02 -7.82
N GLY A 193 -14.60 10.30 -8.68
CA GLY A 193 -15.03 8.98 -9.16
C GLY A 193 -15.17 7.92 -8.06
N VAL A 194 -14.27 7.95 -7.07
CA VAL A 194 -14.38 7.07 -5.88
C VAL A 194 -15.63 7.43 -5.08
N ALA A 195 -15.86 8.71 -4.78
CA ALA A 195 -17.01 9.18 -4.01
C ALA A 195 -18.35 8.74 -4.63
N LYS A 196 -18.52 8.94 -5.95
CA LYS A 196 -19.77 8.60 -6.65
C LYS A 196 -20.12 7.11 -6.54
N GLN A 197 -19.13 6.23 -6.69
CA GLN A 197 -19.36 4.79 -6.58
C GLN A 197 -19.50 4.33 -5.13
N PHE A 198 -18.66 4.88 -4.25
CA PHE A 198 -18.66 4.55 -2.83
C PHE A 198 -20.00 4.90 -2.17
N THR A 199 -20.55 6.08 -2.44
CA THR A 199 -21.86 6.50 -1.92
C THR A 199 -23.01 5.59 -2.36
N ARG A 200 -23.02 5.15 -3.62
CA ARG A 200 -23.99 4.13 -4.08
C ARG A 200 -23.80 2.79 -3.35
N GLN A 201 -22.56 2.38 -3.14
CA GLN A 201 -22.26 1.13 -2.46
C GLN A 201 -22.59 1.17 -0.96
N LEU A 202 -22.43 2.33 -0.31
CA LEU A 202 -22.89 2.57 1.06
C LEU A 202 -24.40 2.28 1.17
N ILE A 203 -25.22 2.95 0.35
CA ILE A 203 -26.68 2.76 0.37
C ILE A 203 -27.06 1.31 0.04
N ALA A 204 -26.44 0.72 -0.98
CA ALA A 204 -26.68 -0.69 -1.33
C ALA A 204 -26.28 -1.68 -0.23
N SER A 205 -25.35 -1.30 0.66
CA SER A 205 -24.92 -2.10 1.81
C SER A 205 -25.75 -1.85 3.08
N GLY A 206 -26.80 -1.03 2.99
CA GLY A 206 -27.73 -0.76 4.09
C GLY A 206 -27.42 0.47 4.93
N VAL A 207 -26.46 1.31 4.52
CA VAL A 207 -26.25 2.63 5.15
C VAL A 207 -27.51 3.47 4.94
N LYS A 208 -28.08 4.00 6.03
CA LYS A 208 -29.38 4.68 6.00
C LYS A 208 -29.29 6.10 5.46
N HIS A 209 -28.18 6.78 5.71
CA HIS A 209 -28.01 8.17 5.33
C HIS A 209 -26.56 8.50 4.95
N VAL A 210 -26.40 9.30 3.90
CA VAL A 210 -25.09 9.75 3.42
C VAL A 210 -25.07 11.27 3.28
N SER A 211 -24.13 11.93 3.94
CA SER A 211 -23.88 13.37 3.73
C SER A 211 -22.66 13.55 2.83
N ILE A 212 -22.80 14.29 1.74
CA ILE A 212 -21.75 14.49 0.74
C ILE A 212 -21.26 15.92 0.85
N VAL A 213 -19.96 16.08 1.09
CA VAL A 213 -19.32 17.39 1.29
C VAL A 213 -18.33 17.61 0.16
N ASN A 214 -18.41 18.75 -0.54
CA ASN A 214 -17.47 19.05 -1.61
C ASN A 214 -17.30 20.55 -1.83
N ARG A 215 -16.08 21.00 -2.17
CA ARG A 215 -15.77 22.41 -2.48
C ARG A 215 -16.73 23.02 -3.49
N THR A 216 -17.05 22.27 -4.54
CA THR A 216 -18.08 22.63 -5.52
C THR A 216 -19.36 21.91 -5.12
N VAL A 217 -20.22 22.58 -4.36
CA VAL A 217 -21.43 21.98 -3.75
C VAL A 217 -22.37 21.38 -4.80
N GLU A 218 -22.40 21.93 -6.02
CA GLU A 218 -23.21 21.42 -7.12
C GLU A 218 -22.87 19.97 -7.48
N LYS A 219 -21.58 19.58 -7.36
CA LYS A 219 -21.16 18.20 -7.59
C LYS A 219 -21.66 17.26 -6.50
N ALA A 220 -21.64 17.70 -5.24
CA ALA A 220 -22.22 16.93 -4.14
C ALA A 220 -23.74 16.79 -4.30
N ARG A 221 -24.41 17.90 -4.67
CA ARG A 221 -25.86 17.94 -4.93
C ARG A 221 -26.27 16.96 -6.04
N ALA A 222 -25.53 16.93 -7.15
CA ALA A 222 -25.81 15.98 -8.24
C ALA A 222 -25.73 14.50 -7.79
N ILE A 223 -24.79 14.16 -6.90
CA ILE A 223 -24.70 12.80 -6.34
C ILE A 223 -25.89 12.55 -5.40
N ALA A 224 -26.19 13.49 -4.49
CA ALA A 224 -27.29 13.36 -3.54
C ALA A 224 -28.65 13.23 -4.24
N GLU A 225 -28.93 14.06 -5.25
CA GLU A 225 -30.13 13.98 -6.09
C GLU A 225 -30.24 12.63 -6.79
N SER A 226 -29.14 12.12 -7.36
CA SER A 226 -29.13 10.79 -7.98
C SER A 226 -29.44 9.67 -6.99
N LEU A 227 -28.96 9.76 -5.74
CA LEU A 227 -29.24 8.76 -4.70
C LEU A 227 -30.69 8.85 -4.22
N ASN A 228 -31.18 10.07 -3.97
CA ASN A 228 -32.55 10.31 -3.53
C ASN A 228 -33.57 9.85 -4.59
N ALA A 229 -33.29 10.09 -5.87
CA ALA A 229 -34.14 9.60 -6.97
C ALA A 229 -34.22 8.06 -7.05
N GLN A 230 -33.16 7.36 -6.64
CA GLN A 230 -33.09 5.89 -6.71
C GLN A 230 -33.57 5.19 -5.45
N HIS A 231 -33.43 5.83 -4.28
CA HIS A 231 -33.60 5.19 -2.97
C HIS A 231 -34.61 5.90 -2.05
N GLY A 232 -35.15 7.06 -2.46
CA GLY A 232 -36.13 7.83 -1.72
C GLY A 232 -35.55 9.14 -1.15
N GLU A 233 -36.41 10.14 -0.98
CA GLU A 233 -36.02 11.43 -0.39
C GLU A 233 -35.46 11.26 1.02
N GLY A 234 -34.42 12.03 1.35
CA GLY A 234 -33.73 11.97 2.64
C GLY A 234 -32.62 10.92 2.74
N THR A 235 -32.41 10.11 1.71
CA THR A 235 -31.29 9.15 1.65
C THR A 235 -29.94 9.84 1.68
N ALA A 236 -29.80 10.97 0.98
CA ALA A 236 -28.55 11.71 0.91
C ALA A 236 -28.77 13.23 0.95
N ASP A 237 -27.83 13.93 1.60
CA ASP A 237 -27.75 15.39 1.62
C ASP A 237 -26.41 15.85 1.04
N ALA A 238 -26.38 17.10 0.57
CA ALA A 238 -25.18 17.74 0.03
C ALA A 238 -24.87 19.04 0.77
N TYR A 239 -23.58 19.25 1.04
CA TYR A 239 -23.09 20.41 1.79
C TYR A 239 -21.88 21.04 1.10
N GLY A 240 -21.78 22.37 1.21
CA GLY A 240 -20.51 23.07 1.04
C GLY A 240 -19.52 22.67 2.15
N GLU A 241 -18.23 22.87 1.90
CA GLU A 241 -17.19 22.51 2.89
C GLU A 241 -17.25 23.40 4.12
N ASP A 242 -17.60 24.66 3.94
CA ASP A 242 -17.87 25.66 4.97
C ASP A 242 -19.11 25.31 5.81
N GLU A 243 -19.95 24.41 5.34
CA GLU A 243 -21.19 23.97 5.99
C GLU A 243 -21.08 22.60 6.66
N ILE A 244 -19.90 21.99 6.71
CA ILE A 244 -19.73 20.63 7.27
C ILE A 244 -20.23 20.51 8.72
N GLY A 245 -20.18 21.59 9.51
CA GLY A 245 -20.73 21.64 10.86
C GLY A 245 -22.26 21.48 10.93
N ARG A 246 -23.00 21.84 9.87
CA ARG A 246 -24.46 21.71 9.83
C ARG A 246 -24.94 20.27 9.75
N ILE A 247 -24.06 19.33 9.37
CA ILE A 247 -24.37 17.90 9.37
C ILE A 247 -24.86 17.45 10.75
N PHE A 248 -24.24 17.96 11.82
CA PHE A 248 -24.57 17.62 13.20
C PHE A 248 -25.92 18.15 13.68
N GLU A 249 -26.57 19.05 12.93
CA GLU A 249 -27.92 19.54 13.23
C GLU A 249 -28.98 18.47 12.89
N LYS A 250 -28.69 17.62 11.90
CA LYS A 250 -29.61 16.59 11.41
C LYS A 250 -29.34 15.23 12.05
N SER A 251 -28.08 14.80 12.09
CA SER A 251 -27.70 13.52 12.68
C SER A 251 -26.22 13.49 13.06
N VAL A 252 -25.86 12.58 13.95
CA VAL A 252 -24.48 12.38 14.37
C VAL A 252 -23.85 11.30 13.47
N PRO A 253 -22.78 11.63 12.71
CA PRO A 253 -22.11 10.65 11.86
C PRO A 253 -21.50 9.49 12.64
N ASP A 254 -21.56 8.30 12.05
CA ASP A 254 -20.78 7.15 12.49
C ASP A 254 -19.38 7.14 11.86
N ALA A 255 -19.25 7.71 10.65
CA ALA A 255 -17.97 7.75 9.95
C ALA A 255 -17.80 9.02 9.10
N PHE A 256 -16.54 9.44 8.98
CA PHE A 256 -16.08 10.42 8.00
C PHE A 256 -15.11 9.76 7.03
N VAL A 257 -15.32 9.94 5.73
CA VAL A 257 -14.50 9.31 4.68
C VAL A 257 -13.97 10.36 3.72
N ASN A 258 -12.66 10.58 3.70
CA ASN A 258 -12.00 11.46 2.76
C ASN A 258 -11.74 10.71 1.46
N THR A 259 -12.34 11.18 0.38
CA THR A 259 -12.13 10.72 -0.99
C THR A 259 -11.58 11.82 -1.91
N SER A 260 -11.24 12.98 -1.33
CA SER A 260 -10.60 14.11 -2.00
C SER A 260 -9.08 14.01 -1.94
N ASP A 261 -8.38 14.97 -2.55
CA ASP A 261 -6.92 15.12 -2.50
C ASP A 261 -6.42 15.94 -1.28
N LYS A 262 -7.33 16.41 -0.42
CA LYS A 262 -7.00 17.25 0.74
C LYS A 262 -6.23 16.49 1.82
N GLY A 263 -5.11 17.07 2.25
CA GLY A 263 -4.17 16.44 3.18
C GLY A 263 -3.19 15.50 2.49
N GLY A 264 -3.27 15.37 1.16
CA GLY A 264 -2.33 14.62 0.33
C GLY A 264 -1.17 15.51 -0.14
N ASP A 265 -0.28 14.94 -0.95
CA ASP A 265 0.92 15.65 -1.43
C ASP A 265 0.59 16.91 -2.27
N SER A 266 -0.56 16.91 -2.96
CA SER A 266 -1.02 18.04 -3.77
C SER A 266 -1.63 19.18 -2.95
N LEU A 267 -2.19 18.88 -1.77
CA LEU A 267 -2.84 19.83 -0.87
C LEU A 267 -2.45 19.53 0.58
N PRO A 268 -1.17 19.68 0.96
CA PRO A 268 -0.63 19.19 2.23
C PRO A 268 -1.17 19.93 3.46
N ASP A 269 -1.59 21.19 3.28
CA ASP A 269 -2.14 22.06 4.34
C ASP A 269 -3.65 21.87 4.54
N GLY A 270 -4.30 21.16 3.63
CA GLY A 270 -5.73 20.86 3.71
C GLY A 270 -6.03 19.67 4.61
N THR A 271 -7.28 19.56 5.04
CA THR A 271 -7.82 18.36 5.69
C THR A 271 -9.22 18.09 5.16
N MET A 272 -9.77 16.91 5.42
CA MET A 272 -11.16 16.61 5.07
C MET A 272 -12.19 17.50 5.79
N PHE A 273 -11.77 18.25 6.81
CA PHE A 273 -12.61 19.17 7.58
C PHE A 273 -12.37 20.65 7.20
N SER A 274 -11.40 20.94 6.33
CA SER A 274 -11.04 22.32 6.00
C SER A 274 -11.94 22.88 4.90
N GLY A 275 -13.08 23.47 5.31
CA GLY A 275 -13.88 24.41 4.52
C GLY A 275 -13.60 25.89 4.86
N GLY A 276 -12.75 26.14 5.84
CA GLY A 276 -12.36 27.46 6.33
C GLY A 276 -10.93 27.44 6.88
N THR A 277 -10.73 27.87 8.13
CA THR A 277 -9.42 27.88 8.80
C THR A 277 -9.10 26.53 9.46
N MET A 278 -7.83 26.31 9.84
CA MET A 278 -7.46 25.12 10.62
C MET A 278 -8.18 25.07 11.98
N GLU A 279 -8.53 26.21 12.57
CA GLU A 279 -9.29 26.21 13.83
C GLU A 279 -10.73 25.71 13.61
N THR A 280 -11.38 26.13 12.53
CA THR A 280 -12.71 25.60 12.19
C THR A 280 -12.67 24.09 11.93
N ALA A 281 -11.58 23.57 11.34
CA ALA A 281 -11.39 22.13 11.17
C ALA A 281 -11.25 21.40 12.52
N ARG A 282 -10.51 21.98 13.48
CA ARG A 282 -10.42 21.44 14.85
C ARG A 282 -11.76 21.45 15.55
N ASP A 283 -12.54 22.51 15.41
CA ASP A 283 -13.86 22.62 16.01
C ASP A 283 -14.81 21.51 15.52
N VAL A 284 -14.77 21.20 14.21
CA VAL A 284 -15.51 20.07 13.64
C VAL A 284 -15.06 18.73 14.23
N VAL A 285 -13.75 18.51 14.36
CA VAL A 285 -13.21 17.27 14.98
C VAL A 285 -13.60 17.15 16.45
N ARG A 286 -13.50 18.25 17.22
CA ARG A 286 -13.89 18.29 18.64
C ARG A 286 -15.39 18.04 18.80
N LEU A 287 -16.20 18.63 17.94
CA LEU A 287 -17.65 18.40 17.90
C LEU A 287 -17.98 16.94 17.58
N ALA A 288 -17.34 16.36 16.55
CA ALA A 288 -17.51 14.96 16.18
C ALA A 288 -17.16 14.04 17.36
N LYS A 289 -16.01 14.26 17.99
CA LYS A 289 -15.54 13.51 19.17
C LYS A 289 -16.50 13.63 20.35
N ALA A 290 -17.02 14.83 20.61
CA ALA A 290 -17.94 15.09 21.72
C ALA A 290 -19.31 14.43 21.50
N LYS A 291 -19.80 14.39 20.26
CA LYS A 291 -21.10 13.79 19.90
C LYS A 291 -21.03 12.27 19.76
N ASN A 292 -19.95 11.75 19.17
CA ASN A 292 -19.71 10.33 18.98
C ASN A 292 -18.20 10.01 19.10
N PRO A 293 -17.72 9.58 20.28
CA PRO A 293 -16.31 9.24 20.49
C PRO A 293 -15.87 7.99 19.72
N ARG A 294 -16.81 7.23 19.14
CA ARG A 294 -16.56 6.02 18.35
C ARG A 294 -16.68 6.26 16.85
N THR A 295 -16.70 7.52 16.42
CA THR A 295 -16.70 7.90 14.99
C THR A 295 -15.48 7.30 14.29
N LEU A 296 -15.69 6.61 13.17
CA LEU A 296 -14.61 6.08 12.33
C LEU A 296 -14.14 7.15 11.34
N TYR A 297 -12.84 7.36 11.24
CA TYR A 297 -12.24 8.31 10.29
C TYR A 297 -11.41 7.56 9.26
N VAL A 298 -11.78 7.70 8.00
CA VAL A 298 -11.15 7.02 6.87
C VAL A 298 -10.57 8.06 5.92
N ASP A 299 -9.33 7.89 5.50
CA ASP A 299 -8.68 8.73 4.50
C ASP A 299 -7.99 7.88 3.44
N ILE A 300 -8.47 7.94 2.19
CA ILE A 300 -7.95 7.08 1.11
C ILE A 300 -6.56 7.48 0.62
N LEU A 301 -6.03 8.60 1.10
CA LEU A 301 -4.79 9.15 0.60
C LEU A 301 -3.57 8.33 1.02
N LEU A 302 -2.67 8.17 0.05
CA LEU A 302 -1.32 7.64 0.26
C LEU A 302 -0.35 8.76 -0.07
N THR A 303 0.35 9.28 0.93
CA THR A 303 1.31 10.38 0.74
C THR A 303 2.70 9.84 0.46
N LYS A 304 3.55 10.68 -0.16
CA LYS A 304 4.96 10.38 -0.36
C LYS A 304 5.67 10.13 0.97
N GLY A 305 6.61 9.17 0.94
CA GLY A 305 7.35 8.75 2.13
C GLY A 305 6.52 7.99 3.17
N GLY A 306 5.26 7.64 2.86
CA GLY A 306 4.38 6.87 3.74
C GLY A 306 3.79 7.68 4.91
N THR A 307 3.99 9.00 4.95
CA THR A 307 3.49 9.85 6.03
C THR A 307 1.96 9.74 6.18
N SER A 308 1.41 10.05 7.36
CA SER A 308 -0.05 10.15 7.50
C SER A 308 -0.54 11.38 6.74
N SER A 309 -1.75 11.34 6.17
CA SER A 309 -2.36 12.52 5.52
C SER A 309 -2.55 13.68 6.51
N GLY A 310 -2.74 14.90 5.99
CA GLY A 310 -3.08 16.06 6.81
C GLY A 310 -4.29 15.84 7.71
N SER A 311 -5.34 15.17 7.19
CA SER A 311 -6.53 14.80 7.97
C SER A 311 -6.20 13.87 9.13
N LEU A 312 -5.46 12.80 8.87
CA LEU A 312 -5.10 11.83 9.91
C LEU A 312 -4.16 12.44 10.96
N ARG A 313 -3.20 13.27 10.56
CA ARG A 313 -2.33 14.01 11.50
C ARG A 313 -3.13 14.94 12.41
N LEU A 314 -4.10 15.67 11.84
CA LEU A 314 -5.00 16.52 12.63
C LEU A 314 -5.78 15.69 13.65
N LEU A 315 -6.40 14.59 13.21
CA LEU A 315 -7.17 13.70 14.09
C LEU A 315 -6.33 13.12 15.24
N SER A 316 -5.12 12.65 14.95
CA SER A 316 -4.17 12.20 15.98
C SER A 316 -3.81 13.33 16.95
N SER A 317 -3.59 14.56 16.47
CA SER A 317 -3.27 15.70 17.33
C SER A 317 -4.42 16.12 18.26
N GLU A 318 -5.68 15.88 17.85
CA GLU A 318 -6.88 16.08 18.68
C GLU A 318 -7.20 14.85 19.56
N GLY A 319 -6.27 13.89 19.64
CA GLY A 319 -6.32 12.74 20.52
C GLY A 319 -7.40 11.72 20.14
N ILE A 320 -7.63 11.50 18.84
CA ILE A 320 -8.43 10.38 18.33
C ILE A 320 -7.56 9.11 18.36
N GLY A 321 -8.09 8.02 18.91
CA GLY A 321 -7.40 6.73 18.99
C GLY A 321 -7.13 6.14 17.61
N ASN A 322 -5.95 5.54 17.41
CA ASN A 322 -5.53 4.95 16.13
C ASN A 322 -6.46 3.84 15.63
N GLU A 323 -7.16 3.17 16.54
CA GLU A 323 -8.18 2.18 16.22
C GLU A 323 -9.34 2.80 15.41
N TYR A 324 -9.67 4.07 15.62
CA TYR A 324 -10.69 4.80 14.85
C TYR A 324 -10.15 5.46 13.59
N LEU A 325 -8.86 5.30 13.28
CA LEU A 325 -8.21 5.88 12.11
C LEU A 325 -7.89 4.79 11.08
N LEU A 326 -8.29 5.04 9.83
CA LEU A 326 -8.03 4.14 8.70
C LEU A 326 -7.41 4.93 7.54
N ASP A 327 -6.20 4.57 7.14
CA ASP A 327 -5.54 5.16 5.98
C ASP A 327 -5.91 4.45 4.66
N GLY A 328 -5.32 4.89 3.55
CA GLY A 328 -5.64 4.35 2.22
C GLY A 328 -5.08 2.96 1.93
N LYS A 329 -4.23 2.38 2.80
CA LYS A 329 -3.52 1.14 2.47
C LYS A 329 -4.43 -0.09 2.53
N PRO A 330 -5.30 -0.25 3.55
CA PRO A 330 -6.35 -1.25 3.53
C PRO A 330 -7.19 -1.20 2.26
N MET A 331 -7.58 0.00 1.78
CA MET A 331 -8.30 0.12 0.51
C MET A 331 -7.50 -0.49 -0.64
N VAL A 332 -6.19 -0.20 -0.77
CA VAL A 332 -5.34 -0.77 -1.84
C VAL A 332 -5.26 -2.30 -1.75
N LEU A 333 -5.16 -2.83 -0.54
CA LEU A 333 -5.13 -4.27 -0.31
C LEU A 333 -6.46 -4.92 -0.71
N TYR A 334 -7.58 -4.40 -0.20
CA TYR A 334 -8.90 -4.97 -0.43
C TYR A 334 -9.37 -4.80 -1.88
N GLN A 335 -9.02 -3.72 -2.56
CA GLN A 335 -9.40 -3.53 -3.98
C GLN A 335 -8.68 -4.49 -4.93
N ALA A 336 -7.51 -5.01 -4.52
CA ALA A 336 -6.67 -5.84 -5.39
C ALA A 336 -7.28 -7.23 -5.59
N ILE A 337 -8.08 -7.71 -4.65
CA ILE A 337 -8.78 -9.01 -4.71
C ILE A 337 -9.85 -9.01 -5.81
N PRO A 338 -10.90 -8.15 -5.77
CA PRO A 338 -11.91 -8.14 -6.82
C PRO A 338 -11.33 -7.78 -8.19
N ALA A 339 -10.24 -7.03 -8.23
CA ALA A 339 -9.50 -6.75 -9.46
C ALA A 339 -8.81 -8.01 -10.00
N TYR A 340 -8.12 -8.77 -9.15
CA TYR A 340 -7.50 -10.05 -9.50
C TYR A 340 -8.56 -11.04 -10.01
N ARG A 341 -9.69 -11.15 -9.31
CA ARG A 341 -10.80 -12.04 -9.68
C ARG A 341 -11.41 -11.72 -11.04
N LYS A 342 -11.48 -10.43 -11.41
CA LYS A 342 -11.99 -10.02 -12.73
C LYS A 342 -11.07 -10.52 -13.85
N VAL A 343 -9.76 -10.40 -13.66
CA VAL A 343 -8.76 -10.94 -14.60
C VAL A 343 -8.82 -12.46 -14.64
N GLU A 344 -8.82 -13.12 -13.48
CA GLU A 344 -8.90 -14.58 -13.37
C GLU A 344 -10.14 -15.15 -14.07
N LYS A 345 -11.31 -14.54 -13.85
CA LYS A 345 -12.57 -14.96 -14.45
C LYS A 345 -12.57 -14.84 -15.98
N ALA A 346 -11.94 -13.80 -16.53
CA ALA A 346 -11.84 -13.60 -17.96
C ALA A 346 -10.88 -14.59 -18.64
N HIS A 347 -9.90 -15.10 -17.88
CA HIS A 347 -8.82 -15.92 -18.39
C HIS A 347 -8.74 -17.23 -17.61
N LEU A 348 -9.58 -18.22 -17.93
CA LEU A 348 -9.72 -19.47 -17.15
C LEU A 348 -8.39 -20.23 -16.90
N GLY A 349 -7.39 -20.07 -17.76
CA GLY A 349 -6.04 -20.62 -17.54
C GLY A 349 -5.27 -19.99 -16.38
N LEU A 350 -5.79 -18.90 -15.79
CA LEU A 350 -5.30 -18.26 -14.57
C LEU A 350 -5.99 -18.75 -13.31
N HIS A 351 -7.04 -19.58 -13.42
CA HIS A 351 -7.81 -19.93 -12.26
C HIS A 351 -6.98 -20.73 -11.25
N VAL A 352 -6.93 -20.20 -10.03
CA VAL A 352 -6.34 -20.89 -8.88
C VAL A 352 -7.42 -21.08 -7.85
N SER A 353 -7.51 -22.28 -7.28
CA SER A 353 -8.46 -22.61 -6.20
C SER A 353 -8.02 -22.01 -4.86
N ILE A 354 -7.78 -20.70 -4.82
CA ILE A 354 -7.42 -19.90 -3.64
C ILE A 354 -8.65 -19.09 -3.24
N GLY A 355 -9.01 -19.07 -1.96
CA GLY A 355 -10.10 -18.23 -1.43
C GLY A 355 -9.71 -16.76 -1.25
N ASP A 356 -10.68 -15.87 -1.14
CA ASP A 356 -10.41 -14.42 -0.94
C ASP A 356 -9.62 -14.13 0.35
N GLY A 357 -9.83 -14.91 1.42
CA GLY A 357 -9.08 -14.76 2.67
C GLY A 357 -7.61 -15.14 2.54
N GLU A 358 -7.30 -16.21 1.81
CA GLU A 358 -5.92 -16.63 1.53
C GLU A 358 -5.23 -15.64 0.58
N LEU A 359 -5.94 -15.15 -0.45
CA LEU A 359 -5.42 -14.05 -1.29
C LEU A 359 -5.10 -12.82 -0.46
N LEU A 360 -5.98 -12.43 0.47
CA LEU A 360 -5.75 -11.30 1.36
C LEU A 360 -4.49 -11.49 2.20
N GLU A 361 -4.29 -12.67 2.77
CA GLU A 361 -3.10 -13.00 3.55
C GLU A 361 -1.82 -12.96 2.69
N MET A 362 -1.86 -13.55 1.50
CA MET A 362 -0.75 -13.52 0.54
C MET A 362 -0.39 -12.08 0.16
N PHE A 363 -1.39 -11.28 -0.14
CA PHE A 363 -1.24 -9.88 -0.50
C PHE A 363 -0.65 -9.07 0.65
N SER A 364 -1.18 -9.22 1.88
CA SER A 364 -0.63 -8.55 3.07
C SER A 364 0.84 -8.90 3.29
N LYS A 365 1.22 -10.17 3.15
CA LYS A 365 2.61 -10.61 3.32
C LYS A 365 3.55 -10.07 2.23
N SER A 366 3.06 -9.93 1.00
CA SER A 366 3.84 -9.42 -0.13
C SER A 366 4.11 -7.91 -0.09
N VAL A 367 3.39 -7.19 0.77
CA VAL A 367 3.37 -5.71 0.84
C VAL A 367 4.15 -5.17 2.05
N MET A 368 4.52 -6.03 3.01
CA MET A 368 5.39 -5.65 4.13
C MET A 368 6.76 -5.20 3.62
N VAL A 369 7.20 -4.01 4.05
CA VAL A 369 8.47 -3.38 3.68
C VAL A 369 9.62 -4.37 3.92
N ASN A 370 10.33 -4.74 2.85
CA ASN A 370 11.52 -5.57 2.95
C ASN A 370 12.73 -4.63 3.09
N LEU A 371 13.42 -4.72 4.22
CA LEU A 371 14.85 -4.42 4.20
C LEU A 371 15.53 -5.46 3.30
N PRO A 372 16.52 -5.07 2.49
CA PRO A 372 17.37 -6.03 1.77
C PRO A 372 17.89 -7.10 2.74
N ARG A 373 18.03 -8.35 2.27
CA ARG A 373 18.45 -9.47 3.12
C ARG A 373 19.85 -9.27 3.70
N ASP A 374 20.68 -8.48 3.02
CA ASP A 374 22.02 -8.05 3.43
C ASP A 374 22.02 -6.82 4.34
N GLU A 375 20.86 -6.36 4.83
CA GLU A 375 20.77 -5.25 5.79
C GLU A 375 20.11 -5.70 7.10
N MET A 376 20.54 -5.08 8.21
CA MET A 376 19.91 -5.22 9.52
C MET A 376 19.67 -3.83 10.12
N ALA A 377 18.42 -3.53 10.49
CA ALA A 377 18.06 -2.23 11.04
C ALA A 377 18.08 -2.21 12.57
N PHE A 378 18.71 -1.18 13.14
CA PHE A 378 18.83 -0.97 14.58
C PHE A 378 18.21 0.35 14.99
N ARG A 379 17.53 0.39 16.14
CA ARG A 379 17.00 1.65 16.69
C ARG A 379 18.14 2.60 17.06
N GLN A 380 17.92 3.90 16.89
CA GLN A 380 18.91 4.94 17.21
C GLN A 380 19.48 4.85 18.63
N ILE A 381 18.70 4.39 19.60
CA ILE A 381 19.14 4.21 20.99
C ILE A 381 20.35 3.27 21.12
N TYR A 382 20.52 2.31 20.20
CA TYR A 382 21.64 1.37 20.19
C TYR A 382 22.83 1.84 19.35
N PHE A 383 22.75 3.04 18.74
CA PHE A 383 23.80 3.57 17.88
C PHE A 383 25.18 3.57 18.53
N HIS A 384 25.26 3.99 19.79
CA HIS A 384 26.51 4.04 20.53
C HIS A 384 27.15 2.65 20.71
N LEU A 385 26.35 1.58 20.79
CA LEU A 385 26.84 0.20 20.90
C LEU A 385 27.39 -0.30 19.57
N LEU A 386 26.73 0.05 18.47
CA LEU A 386 27.21 -0.25 17.12
C LEU A 386 28.54 0.45 16.84
N ARG A 387 28.63 1.74 17.19
CA ARG A 387 29.82 2.55 17.02
C ARG A 387 31.00 2.09 17.87
N SER A 388 30.73 1.63 19.10
CA SER A 388 31.75 1.04 19.98
C SER A 388 32.02 -0.44 19.68
N ARG A 389 31.31 -1.03 18.70
CA ARG A 389 31.40 -2.45 18.32
C ARG A 389 31.15 -3.41 19.50
N SER A 390 30.27 -3.02 20.43
CA SER A 390 29.99 -3.78 21.66
C SER A 390 28.69 -4.61 21.59
N LEU A 391 27.85 -4.38 20.59
CA LEU A 391 26.65 -5.18 20.32
C LEU A 391 27.00 -6.27 19.31
N THR A 392 26.95 -7.54 19.69
CA THR A 392 27.31 -8.67 18.83
C THR A 392 26.22 -9.74 18.75
N THR A 393 25.17 -9.61 19.56
CA THR A 393 24.08 -10.59 19.66
C THR A 393 22.73 -9.90 19.60
N VAL A 394 21.82 -10.45 18.78
CA VAL A 394 20.44 -9.98 18.69
C VAL A 394 19.46 -11.16 18.62
N PHE A 395 18.20 -10.87 18.94
CA PHE A 395 17.12 -11.85 18.90
C PHE A 395 16.01 -11.42 17.95
N ARG A 396 15.38 -12.40 17.31
CA ARG A 396 14.18 -12.23 16.47
C ARG A 396 13.10 -13.22 16.90
N PRO A 397 11.81 -12.86 16.77
CA PRO A 397 10.72 -13.77 17.10
C PRO A 397 10.62 -14.87 16.04
N ARG A 398 10.18 -16.06 16.48
CA ARG A 398 10.00 -17.29 15.68
C ARG A 398 11.31 -17.97 15.29
N ASP A 399 11.18 -19.18 14.76
CA ASP A 399 12.25 -19.94 14.13
C ASP A 399 12.50 -19.39 12.71
N MET A 400 13.40 -18.42 12.63
CA MET A 400 13.80 -17.79 11.38
C MET A 400 14.71 -18.69 10.55
N ILE A 401 15.28 -19.77 11.11
CA ILE A 401 16.11 -20.72 10.35
C ILE A 401 15.24 -21.45 9.32
N LYS A 402 13.98 -21.73 9.67
CA LYS A 402 12.99 -22.34 8.76
C LYS A 402 12.34 -21.35 7.79
N ASP A 403 12.56 -20.04 7.95
CA ASP A 403 12.01 -19.00 7.06
C ASP A 403 13.02 -18.63 5.97
N SER A 404 12.86 -19.19 4.76
CA SER A 404 13.84 -19.06 3.68
C SER A 404 13.99 -17.64 3.10
N VAL A 405 13.07 -16.72 3.41
CA VAL A 405 13.02 -15.39 2.78
C VAL A 405 13.73 -14.34 3.63
N ARG A 406 13.70 -14.49 4.96
CA ARG A 406 14.20 -13.47 5.92
C ARG A 406 15.26 -14.00 6.89
N SER A 407 15.82 -15.18 6.62
CA SER A 407 16.88 -15.80 7.42
C SER A 407 18.28 -15.28 7.10
N TYR A 408 19.12 -15.28 8.13
CA TYR A 408 20.57 -15.18 7.99
C TYR A 408 21.20 -16.56 8.11
N SER A 409 22.30 -16.78 7.43
CA SER A 409 23.13 -17.97 7.50
C SER A 409 24.51 -17.60 8.04
N VAL A 410 25.16 -18.55 8.71
CA VAL A 410 26.55 -18.40 9.15
C VAL A 410 27.42 -18.09 7.93
N GLY A 411 28.23 -17.05 8.03
CA GLY A 411 29.09 -16.53 6.97
C GLY A 411 28.47 -15.39 6.13
N ASP A 412 27.16 -15.14 6.25
CA ASP A 412 26.51 -14.02 5.55
C ASP A 412 27.15 -12.69 5.93
N ARG A 413 27.39 -11.83 4.93
CA ARG A 413 27.80 -10.44 5.14
C ARG A 413 26.57 -9.55 5.19
N VAL A 414 26.44 -8.77 6.26
CA VAL A 414 25.26 -7.97 6.55
C VAL A 414 25.68 -6.57 6.96
N THR A 415 25.01 -5.54 6.48
CA THR A 415 25.25 -4.16 6.89
C THR A 415 24.25 -3.77 7.96
N ALA A 416 24.73 -3.49 9.17
CA ALA A 416 23.93 -2.86 10.20
C ALA A 416 23.73 -1.38 9.91
N ARG A 417 22.46 -0.94 9.93
CA ARG A 417 22.05 0.45 9.65
C ARG A 417 21.22 1.01 10.80
N VAL A 418 21.41 2.29 11.09
CA VAL A 418 20.78 2.92 12.26
C VAL A 418 19.54 3.69 11.84
N LEU A 419 18.39 3.33 12.40
CA LEU A 419 17.12 4.00 12.18
C LEU A 419 17.14 5.39 12.81
N LYS A 420 17.05 6.42 11.97
CA LYS A 420 16.69 7.78 12.37
C LYS A 420 15.20 7.86 12.71
N ASN A 421 14.36 7.27 11.85
CA ASN A 421 12.94 7.09 12.10
C ASN A 421 12.58 5.63 11.84
N VAL A 422 11.85 5.02 12.78
CA VAL A 422 11.34 3.66 12.61
C VAL A 422 10.35 3.66 11.45
N GLY A 423 10.60 2.79 10.48
CA GLY A 423 9.65 2.52 9.42
C GLY A 423 8.40 1.87 10.01
N VAL A 424 7.27 2.04 9.36
CA VAL A 424 6.00 1.51 9.87
C VAL A 424 5.46 0.59 8.80
N ASP A 425 5.60 -0.73 8.99
CA ASP A 425 5.29 -1.74 7.97
C ASP A 425 3.84 -1.62 7.48
N TRP A 426 2.88 -1.46 8.40
CA TRP A 426 1.48 -1.24 8.05
C TRP A 426 1.25 0.10 7.37
N ALA A 427 2.07 1.11 7.67
CA ALA A 427 1.98 2.45 7.10
C ALA A 427 2.97 2.70 5.95
N LYS A 428 3.70 1.69 5.45
CA LYS A 428 4.64 1.80 4.32
C LYS A 428 5.58 3.00 4.38
N VAL A 429 5.81 3.52 5.58
CA VAL A 429 6.85 4.51 5.86
C VAL A 429 8.11 3.68 5.81
N PRO A 430 8.97 3.85 4.78
CA PRO A 430 10.24 3.16 4.80
C PRO A 430 11.01 3.64 6.03
N PRO A 431 11.77 2.75 6.69
CA PRO A 431 12.70 3.20 7.71
C PRO A 431 13.62 4.28 7.14
N VAL A 432 13.76 5.39 7.86
CA VAL A 432 14.75 6.42 7.52
C VAL A 432 16.00 6.10 8.32
N PHE A 433 17.14 6.00 7.65
CA PHE A 433 18.41 5.70 8.28
C PHE A 433 19.22 6.98 8.56
N LEU A 434 20.15 6.91 9.51
CA LEU A 434 21.18 7.92 9.67
C LEU A 434 22.17 7.82 8.52
N ASP A 435 22.44 8.94 7.86
CA ASP A 435 23.40 9.00 6.75
C ASP A 435 24.82 8.79 7.26
N GLY A 436 25.60 7.95 6.56
CA GLY A 436 27.02 7.73 6.83
C GLY A 436 27.33 6.77 8.00
N GLU A 437 26.31 6.18 8.62
CA GLU A 437 26.46 5.28 9.77
C GLU A 437 26.07 3.84 9.39
N GLU A 438 26.98 3.18 8.66
CA GLU A 438 26.87 1.79 8.21
C GLU A 438 27.96 0.94 8.85
N PHE A 439 27.57 -0.22 9.37
CA PHE A 439 28.47 -1.13 10.08
C PHE A 439 28.49 -2.48 9.38
N PRO A 440 29.52 -2.81 8.60
CA PRO A 440 29.66 -4.12 7.97
C PRO A 440 29.84 -5.21 9.03
N LEU A 441 29.05 -6.28 8.93
CA LEU A 441 29.02 -7.41 9.84
C LEU A 441 29.20 -8.73 9.10
N GLN A 442 29.70 -9.74 9.79
CA GLN A 442 29.61 -11.13 9.37
C GLN A 442 28.85 -11.94 10.41
N ILE A 443 27.85 -12.70 9.96
CA ILE A 443 27.07 -13.57 10.83
C ILE A 443 27.92 -14.77 11.24
N THR A 444 28.12 -14.98 12.53
CA THR A 444 28.98 -16.02 13.09
C THR A 444 28.16 -17.21 13.61
N GLU A 445 26.96 -16.97 14.13
CA GLU A 445 26.08 -18.02 14.63
C GLU A 445 24.60 -17.66 14.44
N VAL A 446 23.76 -18.65 14.14
CA VAL A 446 22.30 -18.51 14.12
C VAL A 446 21.68 -19.75 14.77
N THR A 447 20.98 -19.57 15.88
CA THR A 447 20.32 -20.66 16.61
C THR A 447 18.87 -20.33 16.92
N ALA A 448 18.01 -21.36 16.95
CA ALA A 448 16.62 -21.23 17.37
C ALA A 448 16.41 -21.97 18.70
N LYS A 449 15.92 -21.27 19.72
CA LYS A 449 15.69 -21.80 21.08
C LYS A 449 14.34 -21.32 21.61
N ARG A 450 13.74 -22.07 22.54
CA ARG A 450 12.60 -21.54 23.30
C ARG A 450 13.10 -20.48 24.27
N ILE A 451 12.29 -19.46 24.55
CA ILE A 451 12.65 -18.41 25.51
C ILE A 451 12.97 -19.01 26.89
N GLY A 452 12.21 -20.02 27.31
CA GLY A 452 12.42 -20.72 28.59
C GLY A 452 13.74 -21.48 28.69
N ASP A 453 14.34 -21.84 27.55
CA ASP A 453 15.59 -22.60 27.47
C ASP A 453 16.85 -21.70 27.42
N LEU A 454 16.67 -20.37 27.39
CA LEU A 454 17.78 -19.42 27.33
C LEU A 454 18.47 -19.27 28.69
N SER A 455 19.79 -19.41 28.67
CA SER A 455 20.68 -19.17 29.82
C SER A 455 21.22 -17.74 29.82
N ILE A 456 21.85 -17.32 30.93
CA ILE A 456 22.49 -15.99 31.03
C ILE A 456 23.56 -15.81 29.94
N ALA A 457 24.28 -16.87 29.58
CA ALA A 457 25.32 -16.82 28.55
C ALA A 457 24.76 -16.50 27.16
N ASP A 458 23.51 -16.88 26.87
CA ASP A 458 22.88 -16.61 25.56
C ASP A 458 22.68 -15.11 25.31
N PHE A 459 22.61 -14.29 26.38
CA PHE A 459 22.46 -12.84 26.32
C PHE A 459 23.78 -12.07 26.25
N GLU A 460 24.93 -12.76 26.29
CA GLU A 460 26.23 -12.12 26.12
C GLU A 460 26.31 -11.41 24.76
N GLY A 461 26.89 -10.21 24.72
CA GLY A 461 26.92 -9.38 23.51
C GLY A 461 25.61 -8.69 23.13
N SER A 462 24.51 -8.91 23.87
CA SER A 462 23.22 -8.22 23.65
C SER A 462 23.19 -6.82 24.27
N SER A 463 22.23 -6.00 23.85
CA SER A 463 22.01 -4.65 24.36
C SER A 463 21.69 -4.64 25.88
N PRO A 464 21.92 -3.52 26.60
CA PRO A 464 21.73 -3.43 28.05
C PRO A 464 20.32 -3.78 28.55
N ASP A 465 19.32 -3.63 27.70
CA ASP A 465 17.91 -3.94 27.94
C ASP A 465 17.54 -5.40 27.65
N VAL A 466 18.47 -6.22 27.15
CA VAL A 466 18.28 -7.65 26.86
C VAL A 466 19.39 -8.45 27.55
N LYS A 467 19.29 -8.57 28.88
CA LYS A 467 20.24 -9.33 29.72
C LYS A 467 19.65 -10.59 30.35
N ASP A 468 18.34 -10.75 30.24
CA ASP A 468 17.60 -11.88 30.73
C ASP A 468 16.33 -12.10 29.88
N ARG A 469 15.55 -13.14 30.23
CA ARG A 469 14.31 -13.50 29.56
C ARG A 469 13.26 -12.38 29.59
N ASN A 470 13.14 -11.65 30.69
CA ASN A 470 12.14 -10.58 30.80
C ASN A 470 12.50 -9.39 29.91
N GLY A 471 13.78 -9.01 29.88
CA GLY A 471 14.30 -7.99 28.97
C GLY A 471 14.10 -8.37 27.51
N LEU A 472 14.33 -9.65 27.16
CA LEU A 472 14.06 -10.17 25.82
C LEU A 472 12.58 -10.08 25.44
N ILE A 473 11.67 -10.56 26.30
CA ILE A 473 10.22 -10.51 26.05
C ILE A 473 9.76 -9.06 25.85
N TYR A 474 10.20 -8.16 26.73
CA TYR A 474 9.86 -6.75 26.63
C TYR A 474 10.35 -6.12 25.32
N GLN A 475 11.60 -6.40 24.93
CA GLN A 475 12.19 -5.86 23.72
C GLN A 475 11.50 -6.39 22.46
N LEU A 476 11.21 -7.70 22.40
CA LEU A 476 10.51 -8.31 21.28
C LEU A 476 9.09 -7.75 21.14
N GLY A 477 8.36 -7.60 22.25
CA GLY A 477 7.04 -6.97 22.27
C GLY A 477 7.10 -5.54 21.72
N LEU A 478 8.08 -4.76 22.14
CA LEU A 478 8.29 -3.38 21.70
C LEU A 478 8.70 -3.23 20.23
N ILE A 479 9.55 -4.12 19.71
CA ILE A 479 10.08 -4.02 18.34
C ILE A 479 9.08 -4.57 17.33
N TYR A 480 8.47 -5.71 17.64
CA TYR A 480 7.62 -6.45 16.71
C TYR A 480 6.12 -6.24 16.97
N ASN A 481 5.77 -5.38 17.94
CA ASN A 481 4.39 -5.10 18.34
C ASN A 481 3.62 -6.38 18.71
N LEU A 482 4.28 -7.26 19.47
CA LEU A 482 3.71 -8.50 19.98
C LEU A 482 3.19 -8.29 21.39
N SER A 483 2.04 -8.88 21.71
CA SER A 483 1.49 -8.89 23.06
C SER A 483 2.27 -9.82 23.98
N VAL A 484 2.16 -9.61 25.29
CA VAL A 484 2.78 -10.49 26.30
C VAL A 484 2.24 -11.92 26.18
N ASP A 485 0.97 -12.09 25.78
CA ASP A 485 0.35 -13.40 25.57
C ASP A 485 0.94 -14.16 24.37
N GLU A 486 1.56 -13.46 23.41
CA GLU A 486 2.25 -14.05 22.25
C GLU A 486 3.72 -14.45 22.55
N LEU A 487 4.27 -14.00 23.68
CA LEU A 487 5.66 -14.22 24.10
C LEU A 487 5.69 -14.95 25.44
N SER A 488 5.74 -16.29 25.37
CA SER A 488 5.82 -17.19 26.51
C SER A 488 7.15 -17.94 26.55
N ASP A 489 7.42 -18.67 27.64
CA ASP A 489 8.60 -19.55 27.73
C ASP A 489 8.65 -20.60 26.59
N ASP A 490 7.50 -21.00 26.05
CA ASP A 490 7.41 -21.92 24.90
C ASP A 490 7.64 -21.26 23.53
N THR A 491 7.65 -19.93 23.47
CA THR A 491 7.86 -19.21 22.22
C THR A 491 9.28 -19.43 21.72
N ILE A 492 9.42 -19.83 20.46
CA ILE A 492 10.73 -19.99 19.81
C ILE A 492 11.22 -18.61 19.35
N VAL A 493 12.49 -18.32 19.64
CA VAL A 493 13.22 -17.15 19.16
C VAL A 493 14.46 -17.58 18.40
N THR A 494 14.88 -16.77 17.45
CA THR A 494 16.16 -16.92 16.76
C THR A 494 17.17 -15.98 17.34
N ARG A 495 18.25 -16.52 17.88
CA ARG A 495 19.47 -15.81 18.30
C ARG A 495 20.41 -15.71 17.12
N ILE A 496 20.94 -14.52 16.88
CA ILE A 496 21.88 -14.23 15.80
C ILE A 496 23.10 -13.57 16.43
N GLU A 497 24.26 -14.14 16.18
CA GLU A 497 25.55 -13.56 16.54
C GLU A 497 26.28 -13.09 15.30
N PHE A 498 27.07 -12.04 15.48
CA PHE A 498 27.86 -11.45 14.42
C PHE A 498 29.11 -10.77 14.96
N GLU A 499 30.08 -10.62 14.07
CA GLU A 499 31.28 -9.83 14.28
C GLU A 499 31.30 -8.63 13.33
N TYR A 500 31.99 -7.56 13.73
CA TYR A 500 32.20 -6.39 12.89
C TYR A 500 33.35 -6.64 11.93
N LEU A 501 33.10 -6.42 10.65
CA LEU A 501 34.15 -6.41 9.63
C LEU A 501 34.89 -5.06 9.67
N GLU A 502 36.14 -5.09 9.19
CA GLU A 502 37.00 -3.90 9.10
C GLU A 502 36.53 -2.91 8.03
#